data_AF-A0A835X1U0-F1
#
_entry.id   AF-A0A835X1U0-F1
#
_cell.length_a   1.000
_cell.length_b   1.000
_cell.length_c   1.000
_cell.angle_alpha   90.00
_cell.angle_beta   90.00
_cell.angle_gamma   90.00
#
_symmetry.space_group_name_H-M   'P 1'
#
loop_
_entity.id
_entity.type
_entity.pdbx_description
1 polymer ?
#
loop_
_entity_poly.entity_id
_entity_poly.type
_entity_poly.pdbx_seq_one_letter_code
_entity_poly.pdbx_strand_id
1 'polypeptide(L)'
;MRKIPRPFKMPFGSGMIVEEASITSKYHEPTIQLLKFDNGDKVIRFCSYNKGRFSRSPLMIDEKDLRKLGNVIKKEKDISKLISRLSY
;
A
#
# COMPACT_ATOMS: atom_id res chain seq x y z
N MET A 1 9.65 6.39 6.17
CA MET A 1 8.31 6.23 5.55
C MET A 1 7.92 7.52 4.86
N ARG A 2 7.12 7.43 3.80
CA ARG A 2 6.62 8.61 3.07
C ARG A 2 5.62 9.35 3.95
N LYS A 3 5.57 10.69 3.85
CA LYS A 3 4.60 11.48 4.61
C LYS A 3 3.18 11.16 4.12
N ILE A 4 2.27 10.96 5.09
CA ILE A 4 0.84 10.80 4.90
C ILE A 4 0.11 11.88 5.74
N PRO A 5 -1.06 12.39 5.28
CA PRO A 5 -1.69 12.06 4.01
C PRO A 5 -0.97 12.71 2.81
N ARG A 6 -1.06 12.09 1.64
CA ARG A 6 -0.45 12.61 0.39
C ARG A 6 -1.42 12.50 -0.79
N PRO A 7 -1.52 13.53 -1.66
CA PRO A 7 -2.40 13.47 -2.81
C PRO A 7 -1.97 12.40 -3.82
N PHE A 8 -2.96 11.84 -4.52
CA PHE A 8 -2.76 11.06 -5.73
C PHE A 8 -3.72 11.54 -6.83
N LYS A 9 -3.35 11.27 -8.09
CA LYS A 9 -4.20 11.53 -9.25
C LYS A 9 -4.10 10.35 -10.21
N MET A 10 -5.25 9.82 -10.62
CA MET A 10 -5.41 8.77 -11.60
C MET A 10 -6.32 9.28 -12.73
N PRO A 11 -6.32 8.65 -13.92
CA PRO A 11 -7.22 9.03 -15.01
C PRO A 11 -8.71 9.01 -14.63
N PHE A 12 -9.08 8.21 -13.63
CA PHE A 12 -10.45 7.98 -13.17
C PHE A 12 -10.76 8.62 -11.81
N GLY A 13 -9.87 9.47 -11.26
CA GLY A 13 -10.16 10.20 -10.02
C GLY A 13 -8.93 10.64 -9.23
N SER A 14 -9.18 11.44 -8.20
CA SER A 14 -8.18 11.95 -7.26
C SER A 14 -8.59 11.69 -5.82
N GLY A 15 -7.63 11.90 -4.92
CA GLY A 15 -7.86 11.81 -3.49
C GLY A 15 -6.55 11.77 -2.72
N MET A 16 -6.60 11.15 -1.54
CA MET A 16 -5.47 11.08 -0.61
C MET A 16 -5.09 9.64 -0.31
N ILE A 17 -3.79 9.38 -0.26
CA ILE A 17 -3.23 8.21 0.43
C ILE A 17 -3.26 8.53 1.92
N VAL A 18 -4.06 7.80 2.69
CA VAL A 18 -4.34 8.09 4.11
C VAL A 18 -3.64 7.14 5.07
N GLU A 19 -3.31 5.93 4.63
CA GLU A 19 -2.44 4.97 5.35
C GLU A 19 -1.49 4.31 4.36
N GLU A 20 -0.30 3.91 4.84
CA GLU A 20 0.71 3.23 4.04
C GLU A 20 1.53 2.28 4.91
N ALA A 21 1.56 0.99 4.54
CA ALA A 21 2.44 -0.02 5.14
C ALA A 21 3.52 -0.39 4.12
N SER A 22 4.80 -0.26 4.49
CA SER A 22 5.93 -0.60 3.60
C SER A 22 6.99 -1.42 4.33
N ILE A 23 7.65 -2.30 3.58
CA ILE A 23 8.85 -3.02 4.03
C ILE A 23 9.98 -2.85 3.01
N THR A 24 11.22 -3.03 3.44
CA THR A 24 12.38 -3.11 2.53
C THR A 24 12.66 -4.57 2.21
N SER A 25 12.70 -4.93 0.92
CA SER A 25 13.18 -6.23 0.43
C SER A 25 14.54 -6.09 -0.27
N LYS A 26 15.05 -7.22 -0.80
CA LYS A 26 16.31 -7.24 -1.56
C LYS A 26 16.24 -6.38 -2.84
N TYR A 27 15.09 -6.30 -3.49
CA TYR A 27 14.97 -5.74 -4.84
C TYR A 27 14.08 -4.50 -4.92
N HIS A 28 13.14 -4.34 -4.01
CA HIS A 28 12.17 -3.26 -4.02
C HIS A 28 11.60 -3.03 -2.62
N GLU A 29 10.70 -2.09 -2.48
CA GLU A 29 9.96 -1.79 -1.26
C GLU A 29 8.51 -2.21 -1.49
N PRO A 30 8.08 -3.43 -1.11
CA PRO A 30 6.67 -3.79 -1.09
C PRO A 30 5.87 -2.84 -0.23
N THR A 31 4.75 -2.34 -0.77
CA THR A 31 3.93 -1.32 -0.13
C THR A 31 2.44 -1.59 -0.35
N ILE A 32 1.65 -1.50 0.71
CA ILE A 32 0.19 -1.40 0.65
C ILE A 32 -0.24 0.01 1.03
N GLN A 33 -1.13 0.60 0.25
CA GLN A 33 -1.69 1.93 0.51
C GLN A 33 -3.20 1.87 0.60
N LEU A 34 -3.75 2.66 1.52
CA LEU A 34 -5.17 2.99 1.56
C LEU A 34 -5.39 4.32 0.84
N LEU A 35 -6.09 4.27 -0.29
CA LEU A 35 -6.51 5.42 -1.07
C LEU A 35 -7.93 5.78 -0.63
N LYS A 36 -8.14 7.05 -0.29
CA LYS A 36 -9.46 7.66 -0.09
C LYS A 36 -9.71 8.65 -1.22
N PHE A 37 -10.66 8.35 -2.10
CA PHE A 37 -11.07 9.24 -3.18
C PHE A 37 -11.88 10.41 -2.64
N ASP A 38 -11.92 11.50 -3.41
CA ASP A 38 -12.66 12.72 -3.05
C ASP A 38 -14.17 12.47 -2.91
N ASN A 39 -14.70 11.48 -3.64
CA ASN A 39 -16.10 11.03 -3.54
C ASN A 39 -16.37 10.16 -2.28
N GLY A 40 -15.36 9.89 -1.45
CA GLY A 40 -15.48 9.10 -0.23
C GLY A 40 -15.08 7.62 -0.36
N ASP A 41 -14.91 7.11 -1.58
CA ASP A 41 -14.58 5.70 -1.80
C ASP A 41 -13.21 5.34 -1.23
N LYS A 42 -13.11 4.13 -0.67
CA LYS A 42 -11.85 3.58 -0.14
C LYS A 42 -11.36 2.43 -1.01
N VAL A 43 -10.10 2.49 -1.43
CA VAL A 43 -9.45 1.46 -2.27
C VAL A 43 -8.11 1.06 -1.67
N ILE A 44 -7.82 -0.24 -1.69
CA ILE A 44 -6.49 -0.76 -1.37
C ILE A 44 -5.65 -0.86 -2.64
N ARG A 45 -4.43 -0.33 -2.58
CA ARG A 45 -3.44 -0.49 -3.65
C ARG A 45 -2.25 -1.32 -3.17
N PHE A 46 -1.95 -2.37 -3.92
CA PHE A 46 -0.72 -3.15 -3.83
C PHE A 46 0.29 -2.60 -4.82
N CYS A 47 1.46 -2.16 -4.34
CA CYS A 47 2.48 -1.55 -5.19
C CYS A 47 3.88 -1.77 -4.63
N SER A 48 4.88 -1.34 -5.37
CA SER A 48 6.25 -1.30 -4.87
C SER A 48 6.95 0.00 -5.24
N TYR A 49 7.98 0.33 -4.48
CA TYR A 49 8.93 1.36 -4.84
C TYR A 49 10.30 0.76 -5.11
N ASN A 50 11.10 1.41 -5.93
CA ASN A 50 12.50 1.08 -6.13
C ASN A 50 13.32 2.35 -6.04
N LYS A 51 14.25 2.41 -5.07
CA LYS A 51 15.06 3.61 -4.77
C LYS A 51 14.19 4.86 -4.64
N GLY A 52 13.09 4.75 -3.89
CA GLY A 52 12.12 5.83 -3.67
C GLY A 52 11.16 6.14 -4.83
N ARG A 53 11.34 5.56 -6.02
CA ARG A 53 10.46 5.77 -7.18
C ARG A 53 9.35 4.72 -7.25
N PHE A 54 8.13 5.15 -7.58
CA PHE A 54 7.00 4.24 -7.73
C PHE A 54 7.24 3.27 -8.90
N SER A 55 7.09 1.97 -8.66
CA SER A 55 7.22 0.95 -9.69
C SER A 55 5.99 0.90 -10.58
N ARG A 56 6.18 0.75 -11.89
CA ARG A 56 5.10 0.50 -12.86
C ARG A 56 4.85 -0.99 -13.08
N SER A 57 5.73 -1.85 -12.59
CA SER A 57 5.56 -3.30 -12.64
C SER A 57 4.62 -3.76 -11.53
N PRO A 58 3.94 -4.90 -11.71
CA PRO A 58 3.17 -5.52 -10.64
C PRO A 58 3.99 -5.72 -9.37
N LEU A 59 3.33 -5.68 -8.21
CA LEU A 59 3.96 -6.11 -6.97
C LEU A 59 4.15 -7.63 -7.03
N MET A 60 5.40 -8.07 -6.94
CA MET A 60 5.78 -9.47 -6.73
C MET A 60 6.50 -9.56 -5.40
N ILE A 61 6.05 -10.43 -4.50
CA ILE A 61 6.60 -10.55 -3.15
C ILE A 61 6.93 -12.00 -2.86
N ASP A 62 8.08 -12.26 -2.26
CA ASP A 62 8.46 -13.59 -1.82
C ASP A 62 7.83 -13.93 -0.45
N GLU A 63 7.84 -15.21 -0.09
CA GLU A 63 7.15 -15.71 1.11
C GLU A 63 7.67 -15.07 2.41
N LYS A 64 9.00 -14.92 2.53
CA LYS A 64 9.62 -14.33 3.74
C LYS A 64 9.20 -12.86 3.90
N ASP A 65 9.10 -12.11 2.81
CA ASP A 65 8.77 -10.69 2.85
C ASP A 65 7.25 -10.50 2.95
N LEU A 66 6.44 -11.44 2.45
CA LEU A 66 5.00 -11.47 2.68
C LEU A 66 4.66 -11.50 4.17
N ARG A 67 5.34 -12.36 4.96
CA ARG A 67 5.16 -12.41 6.41
C ARG A 67 5.53 -11.09 7.09
N LYS A 68 6.63 -10.45 6.67
CA LYS A 68 7.04 -9.14 7.20
C LYS A 68 6.02 -8.06 6.87
N LEU A 69 5.52 -8.05 5.64
CA LEU A 69 4.49 -7.11 5.19
C LEU A 69 3.21 -7.28 6.03
N GLY A 70 2.77 -8.52 6.27
CA GLY A 70 1.65 -8.82 7.16
C GLY A 70 1.83 -8.24 8.57
N ASN A 71 3.03 -8.31 9.14
CA ASN A 71 3.31 -7.74 10.46
C ASN A 71 3.26 -6.20 10.48
N VAL A 72 3.66 -5.53 9.40
CA VAL A 72 3.53 -4.06 9.29
C VAL A 72 2.08 -3.67 9.08
N ILE A 73 1.34 -4.39 8.23
CA ILE A 73 -0.09 -4.16 7.99
C ILE A 73 -0.88 -4.19 9.29
N LYS A 74 -0.60 -5.13 10.20
CA LYS A 74 -1.30 -5.23 11.50
C LYS A 74 -1.20 -3.97 12.36
N LYS A 75 -0.21 -3.10 12.12
CA LYS A 75 -0.04 -1.81 12.82
C LYS A 75 -0.89 -0.69 12.21
N GLU A 76 -1.28 -0.82 10.95
CA GLU A 76 -2.10 0.14 10.21
C GLU A 76 -3.57 -0.27 10.30
N LYS A 77 -4.36 0.44 11.12
CA LYS A 77 -5.69 -0.01 11.56
C LYS A 77 -6.67 -0.19 10.40
N ASP A 78 -6.79 0.81 9.51
CA ASP A 78 -7.77 0.72 8.41
C ASP A 78 -7.31 -0.25 7.32
N ILE A 79 -6.02 -0.28 6.97
CA ILE A 79 -5.47 -1.27 6.02
C ILE A 79 -5.69 -2.69 6.55
N SER A 80 -5.35 -2.95 7.82
CA SER A 80 -5.52 -4.26 8.45
C SER A 80 -6.97 -4.76 8.37
N LYS A 81 -7.93 -3.88 8.69
CA LYS A 81 -9.38 -4.18 8.64
C LYS A 81 -9.88 -4.50 7.24
N LEU A 82 -9.34 -3.85 6.21
CA LEU A 82 -9.73 -4.11 4.82
C LEU A 82 -9.06 -5.38 4.28
N ILE A 83 -7.77 -5.57 4.54
CA ILE A 83 -7.03 -6.77 4.12
C ILE A 83 -7.59 -8.04 4.75
N SER A 84 -8.05 -8.00 6.01
CA SER A 84 -8.63 -9.17 6.68
C SER A 84 -9.83 -9.76 5.94
N ARG A 85 -10.49 -8.98 5.07
CA ARG A 85 -11.62 -9.43 4.24
C ARG A 85 -11.21 -10.32 3.06
N LEU A 86 -9.92 -10.40 2.74
CA LEU A 86 -9.39 -11.31 1.72
C LEU A 86 -9.12 -12.72 2.27
N SER A 87 -9.32 -12.95 3.57
CA SER A 87 -9.10 -14.26 4.19
C SER A 87 -10.20 -15.21 3.72
N TYR A 88 -9.80 -16.29 3.03
CA TYR A 88 -10.66 -17.40 2.60
C TYR A 88 -10.38 -18.65 3.43
#